data_AF-A0A7W9AIB6-F1
#
_entry.id   AF-A0A7W9AIB6-F1
#
_cell.length_a   1.000
_cell.length_b   1.000
_cell.length_c   1.000
_cell.angle_alpha   90.00
_cell.angle_beta   90.00
_cell.angle_gamma   90.00
#
_symmetry.space_group_name_H-M   'P 1'
#
loop_
_entity.id
_entity.type
_entity.pdbx_description
1 polymer ?
#
loop_
_entity_poly.entity_id
_entity_poly.type
_entity_poly.pdbx_seq_one_letter_code
_entity_poly.pdbx_strand_id
1 'polypeptide(L)'
;MKRYLLAGAALLSMTSAANAANLISAEVRGLNASQQASGTVWNTTVDGFYTLFLGQPAFNGLNPQDQAINNPSELGANDFVVLGDGWPVGTNTNSDPFYQLTLKFEGGASIAGVYDATAKTLVSGTSALIDNAQYTLTGFGWERTANVNNVSANSAVPGGSTSDYAGQFSFDVAAVPEPATWAMMITGFGFVGGSMRRRAVKTTVSYAV
;
A
#
# COMPACT_ATOMS: atom_id res chain seq x y z
N MET A 1 58.53 -19.02 23.16
CA MET A 1 57.70 -18.94 21.93
C MET A 1 56.40 -18.22 22.29
N LYS A 2 56.20 -16.99 21.82
CA LYS A 2 54.99 -16.18 22.12
C LYS A 2 53.91 -16.48 21.06
N ARG A 3 52.73 -16.91 21.48
CA ARG A 3 51.56 -17.12 20.61
C ARG A 3 50.68 -15.88 20.68
N TYR A 4 50.55 -15.16 19.57
CA TYR A 4 49.62 -14.04 19.43
C TYR A 4 48.28 -14.59 18.94
N LEU A 5 47.23 -14.47 19.75
CA LEU A 5 45.85 -14.76 19.36
C LEU A 5 45.30 -13.54 18.61
N LEU A 6 45.08 -13.69 17.30
CA LEU A 6 44.34 -12.72 16.49
C LEU A 6 42.85 -12.88 16.79
N ALA A 7 42.27 -11.93 17.51
CA ALA A 7 40.83 -11.78 17.63
C ALA A 7 40.30 -11.12 16.36
N GLY A 8 39.67 -11.91 15.48
CA GLY A 8 38.93 -11.38 14.34
C GLY A 8 37.64 -10.72 14.81
N ALA A 9 37.58 -9.39 14.74
CA ALA A 9 36.34 -8.65 14.94
C ALA A 9 35.43 -8.89 13.73
N ALA A 10 34.35 -9.65 13.93
CA ALA A 10 33.30 -9.78 12.93
C ALA A 10 32.50 -8.47 12.89
N LEU A 11 32.66 -7.72 11.79
CA LEU A 11 31.78 -6.60 11.46
C LEU A 11 30.38 -7.14 11.16
N LEU A 12 29.46 -6.94 12.09
CA LEU A 12 28.02 -7.11 11.84
C LEU A 12 27.58 -5.98 10.90
N SER A 13 27.37 -6.30 9.62
CA SER A 13 26.68 -5.41 8.70
C SER A 13 25.26 -5.22 9.19
N MET A 14 24.92 -4.04 9.71
CA MET A 14 23.54 -3.68 10.01
C MET A 14 22.80 -3.53 8.68
N THR A 15 21.86 -4.42 8.40
CA THR A 15 20.94 -4.26 7.26
C THR A 15 20.05 -3.05 7.53
N SER A 16 19.91 -2.17 6.53
CA SER A 16 19.07 -0.98 6.63
C SER A 16 17.61 -1.39 6.77
N ALA A 17 16.84 -0.69 7.60
CA ALA A 17 15.39 -0.90 7.70
C ALA A 17 14.72 -0.80 6.32
N ALA A 18 13.69 -1.62 6.09
CA ALA A 18 12.85 -1.51 4.91
C ALA A 18 12.29 -0.08 4.80
N ASN A 19 12.50 0.58 3.67
CA ASN A 19 11.87 1.86 3.37
C ASN A 19 10.55 1.59 2.64
N ALA A 20 9.53 2.37 2.95
CA ALA A 20 8.27 2.25 2.25
C ALA A 20 8.40 2.83 0.83
N ALA A 21 7.88 2.12 -0.17
CA ALA A 21 8.00 2.43 -1.59
C ALA A 21 7.03 3.54 -1.98
N ASN A 22 7.47 4.43 -2.86
CA ASN A 22 6.63 5.54 -3.29
C ASN A 22 5.46 5.05 -4.15
N LEU A 23 4.29 5.66 -3.98
CA LEU A 23 3.16 5.52 -4.89
C LEU A 23 3.44 6.36 -6.14
N ILE A 24 3.47 5.71 -7.30
CA ILE A 24 3.87 6.33 -8.59
C ILE A 24 2.71 6.46 -9.58
N SER A 25 1.62 5.72 -9.39
CA SER A 25 0.39 5.95 -10.14
C SER A 25 -0.83 5.37 -9.44
N ALA A 26 -1.98 5.98 -9.67
CA ALA A 26 -3.28 5.40 -9.35
C ALA A 26 -4.20 5.41 -10.58
N GLU A 27 -5.08 4.42 -10.65
CA GLU A 27 -6.12 4.31 -11.67
C GLU A 27 -7.44 3.94 -10.99
N VAL A 28 -8.53 4.62 -11.35
CA VAL A 28 -9.90 4.23 -11.04
C VAL A 28 -10.57 3.79 -12.33
N ARG A 29 -11.07 2.55 -12.37
CA ARG A 29 -11.72 1.98 -13.54
C ARG A 29 -13.17 1.65 -13.23
N GLY A 30 -14.08 2.15 -14.05
CA GLY A 30 -15.50 1.81 -14.01
C GLY A 30 -15.74 0.35 -14.38
N LEU A 31 -16.61 -0.31 -13.61
CA LEU A 31 -17.00 -1.70 -13.81
C LEU A 31 -18.53 -1.83 -13.87
N ASN A 32 -19.01 -2.63 -14.80
CA ASN A 32 -20.44 -2.93 -14.95
C ASN A 32 -20.96 -3.84 -13.81
N ALA A 33 -22.26 -4.16 -13.84
CA ALA A 33 -22.89 -5.00 -12.82
C ALA A 33 -22.30 -6.43 -12.68
N SER A 34 -21.59 -6.91 -13.70
CA SER A 34 -20.85 -8.19 -13.68
C SER A 34 -19.37 -8.02 -13.33
N GLN A 35 -19.00 -6.85 -12.79
CA GLN A 35 -17.64 -6.46 -12.41
C GLN A 35 -16.62 -6.57 -13.56
N GLN A 36 -17.08 -6.37 -14.80
CA GLN A 36 -16.22 -6.27 -15.98
C GLN A 36 -16.01 -4.80 -16.33
N ALA A 37 -14.83 -4.47 -16.88
CA ALA A 37 -14.52 -3.10 -17.29
C ALA A 37 -15.58 -2.55 -18.25
N SER A 38 -16.14 -1.38 -17.90
CA SER A 38 -17.14 -0.70 -18.72
C SER A 38 -16.53 0.21 -19.80
N GLY A 39 -15.28 0.62 -19.61
CA GLY A 39 -14.54 1.50 -20.49
C GLY A 39 -14.19 2.87 -19.87
N THR A 40 -14.79 3.21 -18.73
CA THR A 40 -14.50 4.45 -17.99
C THR A 40 -13.23 4.30 -17.17
N VAL A 41 -12.27 5.22 -17.32
CA VAL A 41 -10.98 5.15 -16.63
C VAL A 41 -10.52 6.55 -16.26
N TRP A 42 -10.15 6.75 -15.00
CA TRP A 42 -9.41 7.89 -14.50
C TRP A 42 -8.03 7.43 -14.07
N ASN A 43 -6.98 8.16 -14.38
CA ASN A 43 -5.65 7.83 -13.87
C ASN A 43 -4.80 9.07 -13.63
N THR A 44 -3.67 8.87 -12.96
CA THR A 44 -2.70 9.93 -12.65
C THR A 44 -1.59 10.03 -13.70
N THR A 45 -1.78 9.44 -14.89
CA THR A 45 -0.75 9.39 -15.94
C THR A 45 -1.20 10.18 -17.16
N VAL A 46 -0.31 11.02 -17.69
CA VAL A 46 -0.61 11.79 -18.92
C VAL A 46 -0.90 10.84 -20.08
N ASP A 47 -2.17 10.68 -20.44
CA ASP A 47 -2.61 9.87 -21.56
C ASP A 47 -4.00 10.31 -22.09
N GLY A 48 -4.73 9.41 -22.75
CA GLY A 48 -6.05 9.67 -23.33
C GLY A 48 -7.23 9.33 -22.42
N PHE A 49 -6.98 8.99 -21.15
CA PHE A 49 -8.02 8.73 -20.15
C PHE A 49 -8.42 10.01 -19.40
N TYR A 50 -9.41 9.89 -18.52
CA TYR A 50 -9.79 10.97 -17.62
C TYR A 50 -8.72 11.18 -16.54
N THR A 51 -8.64 12.38 -15.99
CA THR A 51 -7.60 12.69 -15.01
C THR A 51 -8.05 12.34 -13.59
N LEU A 52 -7.19 11.62 -12.87
CA LEU A 52 -7.28 11.35 -11.45
C LEU A 52 -6.29 12.25 -10.70
N PHE A 53 -6.78 12.88 -9.63
CA PHE A 53 -5.99 13.75 -8.78
C PHE A 53 -5.87 13.18 -7.37
N LEU A 54 -4.66 13.18 -6.83
CA LEU A 54 -4.35 12.67 -5.49
C LEU A 54 -3.74 13.76 -4.62
N GLY A 55 -4.05 13.74 -3.31
CA GLY A 55 -3.38 14.59 -2.32
C GLY A 55 -3.13 13.88 -0.99
N GLN A 56 -2.01 14.25 -0.33
CA GLN A 56 -1.53 13.68 0.93
C GLN A 56 -0.79 14.74 1.78
N PRO A 57 -1.00 14.81 3.12
CA PRO A 57 -2.08 14.15 3.87
C PRO A 57 -3.45 14.63 3.38
N ALA A 58 -4.54 13.97 3.79
CA ALA A 58 -5.89 14.31 3.31
C ALA A 58 -6.14 15.83 3.26
N PHE A 59 -6.54 16.33 2.08
CA PHE A 59 -6.78 17.74 1.75
C PHE A 59 -5.55 18.66 1.59
N ASN A 60 -4.32 18.12 1.64
CA ASN A 60 -3.10 18.88 1.39
C ASN A 60 -2.47 18.50 0.04
N GLY A 61 -2.33 19.47 -0.87
CA GLY A 61 -1.61 19.36 -2.14
C GLY A 61 -2.12 18.29 -3.10
N LEU A 62 -3.10 18.63 -3.95
CA LEU A 62 -3.43 17.81 -5.14
C LEU A 62 -2.30 17.92 -6.17
N ASN A 63 -2.03 16.84 -6.92
CA ASN A 63 -1.20 16.92 -8.13
C ASN A 63 -1.85 17.88 -9.16
N PRO A 64 -1.29 19.06 -9.45
CA PRO A 64 -2.10 20.14 -10.03
C PRO A 64 -2.37 20.05 -11.54
N GLN A 65 -1.62 19.26 -12.29
CA GLN A 65 -1.55 19.35 -13.77
C GLN A 65 -1.47 18.00 -14.49
N ASP A 66 -2.17 16.97 -14.00
CA ASP A 66 -2.13 15.62 -14.61
C ASP A 66 -0.70 15.12 -14.84
N GLN A 67 0.16 15.34 -13.85
CA GLN A 67 1.56 14.96 -13.94
C GLN A 67 1.75 13.63 -13.22
N ALA A 68 2.79 12.90 -13.62
CA ALA A 68 3.24 11.72 -12.89
C ALA A 68 3.39 12.05 -11.40
N ILE A 69 2.86 11.19 -10.56
CA ILE A 69 2.91 11.33 -9.12
C ILE A 69 4.15 10.63 -8.56
N ASN A 70 4.58 11.07 -7.39
CA ASN A 70 5.65 10.42 -6.63
C ASN A 70 5.42 10.68 -5.14
N ASN A 71 4.41 10.00 -4.60
CA ASN A 71 3.97 10.20 -3.22
C ASN A 71 4.71 9.22 -2.30
N PRO A 72 5.54 9.70 -1.36
CA PRO A 72 6.18 8.81 -0.41
C PRO A 72 5.12 8.14 0.47
N SER A 73 5.30 6.85 0.72
CA SER A 73 4.53 6.12 1.72
C SER A 73 5.29 6.02 3.03
N GLU A 74 4.56 5.73 4.10
CA GLU A 74 5.09 5.51 5.44
C GLU A 74 4.64 4.15 5.98
N LEU A 75 5.31 3.63 7.01
CA LEU A 75 4.82 2.44 7.71
C LEU A 75 3.51 2.76 8.45
N GLY A 76 2.56 1.82 8.43
CA GLY A 76 1.21 1.98 8.94
C GLY A 76 0.26 2.58 7.90
N ALA A 77 -0.74 3.32 8.37
CA ALA A 77 -1.81 3.85 7.53
C ALA A 77 -1.33 5.03 6.67
N ASN A 78 -1.65 4.95 5.38
CA ASN A 78 -1.44 6.01 4.41
C ASN A 78 -2.80 6.43 3.83
N ASP A 79 -3.17 7.69 4.03
CA ASP A 79 -4.49 8.22 3.65
C ASP A 79 -4.37 9.29 2.57
N PHE A 80 -5.23 9.18 1.56
CA PHE A 80 -5.25 10.07 0.40
C PHE A 80 -6.64 10.61 0.15
N VAL A 81 -6.71 11.86 -0.29
CA VAL A 81 -7.88 12.36 -1.02
C VAL A 81 -7.71 12.02 -2.49
N VAL A 82 -8.80 11.62 -3.13
CA VAL A 82 -8.84 11.30 -4.56
C VAL A 82 -9.99 12.04 -5.23
N LEU A 83 -9.72 12.70 -6.34
CA LEU A 83 -10.69 13.45 -7.15
C LEU A 83 -10.57 13.06 -8.62
N GLY A 84 -11.64 13.21 -9.38
CA GLY A 84 -11.61 13.06 -10.82
C GLY A 84 -12.72 13.85 -11.49
N ASP A 85 -12.50 14.18 -12.75
CA ASP A 85 -13.46 14.94 -13.53
C ASP A 85 -14.79 14.20 -13.73
N GLY A 86 -15.87 14.97 -13.87
CA GLY A 86 -17.20 14.41 -14.00
C GLY A 86 -17.51 13.78 -15.36
N TRP A 87 -17.53 12.45 -15.43
CA TRP A 87 -18.12 11.68 -16.53
C TRP A 87 -19.30 10.79 -16.09
N PRO A 88 -20.40 10.69 -16.88
CA PRO A 88 -20.70 11.44 -18.11
C PRO A 88 -21.01 12.91 -17.87
N VAL A 89 -20.60 13.80 -18.77
CA VAL A 89 -20.84 15.25 -18.62
C VAL A 89 -22.33 15.59 -18.53
N GLY A 90 -22.68 16.56 -17.68
CA GLY A 90 -24.06 17.04 -17.51
C GLY A 90 -24.98 16.14 -16.66
N THR A 91 -24.45 15.06 -16.09
CA THR A 91 -25.19 14.23 -15.12
C THR A 91 -24.60 14.40 -13.71
N ASN A 92 -25.32 13.93 -12.69
CA ASN A 92 -24.87 13.96 -11.29
C ASN A 92 -24.88 12.55 -10.66
N THR A 93 -24.94 11.52 -11.49
CA THR A 93 -24.93 10.13 -11.08
C THR A 93 -23.61 9.48 -11.46
N ASN A 94 -23.18 8.52 -10.64
CA ASN A 94 -22.08 7.63 -10.96
C ASN A 94 -22.28 7.01 -12.36
N SER A 95 -21.20 6.97 -13.13
CA SER A 95 -21.14 6.35 -14.47
C SER A 95 -21.37 4.84 -14.42
N ASP A 96 -20.83 4.22 -13.38
CA ASP A 96 -20.78 2.78 -13.17
C ASP A 96 -21.24 2.42 -11.75
N PRO A 97 -21.79 1.21 -11.54
CA PRO A 97 -22.18 0.72 -10.21
C PRO A 97 -20.98 0.30 -9.35
N PHE A 98 -19.86 -0.04 -9.97
CA PHE A 98 -18.64 -0.47 -9.28
C PHE A 98 -17.41 0.25 -9.84
N TYR A 99 -16.39 0.43 -9.01
CA TYR A 99 -15.13 1.06 -9.39
C TYR A 99 -13.95 0.28 -8.82
N GLN A 100 -12.96 -0.05 -9.64
CA GLN A 100 -11.70 -0.62 -9.18
C GLN A 100 -10.65 0.48 -9.03
N LEU A 101 -10.16 0.68 -7.82
CA LEU A 101 -8.91 1.41 -7.58
C LEU A 101 -7.74 0.46 -7.79
N THR A 102 -6.74 0.88 -8.54
CA THR A 102 -5.46 0.20 -8.71
C THR A 102 -4.34 1.17 -8.38
N LEU A 103 -3.49 0.80 -7.42
CA LEU A 103 -2.33 1.57 -6.99
C LEU A 103 -1.07 0.84 -7.46
N LYS A 104 -0.14 1.58 -8.07
CA LYS A 104 1.18 1.04 -8.48
C LYS A 104 2.28 1.77 -7.74
N PHE A 105 3.22 1.00 -7.23
CA PHE A 105 4.33 1.48 -6.45
C PHE A 105 5.65 1.38 -7.21
N GLU A 106 6.63 2.13 -6.76
CA GLU A 106 8.02 1.90 -7.11
C GLU A 106 8.40 0.44 -6.84
N GLY A 107 9.22 -0.14 -7.72
CA GLY A 107 9.49 -1.60 -7.72
C GLY A 107 8.46 -2.44 -8.50
N GLY A 108 7.39 -1.84 -9.01
CA GLY A 108 6.48 -2.43 -10.00
C GLY A 108 5.33 -3.27 -9.43
N ALA A 109 5.25 -3.41 -8.11
CA ALA A 109 4.12 -4.06 -7.45
C ALA A 109 2.86 -3.19 -7.50
N SER A 110 1.69 -3.83 -7.40
CA SER A 110 0.40 -3.15 -7.37
C SER A 110 -0.57 -3.80 -6.39
N ILE A 111 -1.39 -2.97 -5.77
CA ILE A 111 -2.57 -3.40 -5.01
C ILE A 111 -3.82 -2.82 -5.66
N ALA A 112 -4.96 -3.48 -5.48
CA ALA A 112 -6.22 -3.04 -6.04
C ALA A 112 -7.38 -3.38 -5.11
N GLY A 113 -8.52 -2.73 -5.35
CA GLY A 113 -9.77 -3.08 -4.68
C GLY A 113 -10.97 -2.52 -5.40
N VAL A 114 -12.12 -3.16 -5.20
CA VAL A 114 -13.38 -2.81 -5.84
C VAL A 114 -14.31 -2.15 -4.83
N TYR A 115 -14.82 -0.98 -5.19
CA TYR A 115 -15.84 -0.22 -4.49
C TYR A 115 -17.20 -0.45 -5.15
N ASP A 116 -18.23 -0.69 -4.34
CA ASP A 116 -19.64 -0.67 -4.74
C ASP A 116 -20.22 0.71 -4.42
N ALA A 117 -20.57 1.47 -5.46
CA ALA A 117 -21.09 2.83 -5.33
C ALA A 117 -22.58 2.88 -4.93
N THR A 118 -23.28 1.75 -5.01
CA THR A 118 -24.65 1.64 -4.50
C THR A 118 -24.63 1.38 -2.99
N ALA A 119 -23.83 0.39 -2.57
CA ALA A 119 -23.67 0.03 -1.16
C ALA A 119 -22.71 0.96 -0.40
N LYS A 120 -21.97 1.81 -1.11
CA LYS A 120 -20.98 2.75 -0.60
C LYS A 120 -19.87 2.09 0.22
N THR A 121 -19.40 0.93 -0.24
CA THR A 121 -18.46 0.11 0.52
C THR A 121 -17.40 -0.52 -0.38
N LEU A 122 -16.21 -0.70 0.18
CA LEU A 122 -15.19 -1.55 -0.43
C LEU A 122 -15.66 -3.01 -0.31
N VAL A 123 -15.72 -3.72 -1.44
CA VAL A 123 -16.18 -5.12 -1.51
C VAL A 123 -15.03 -6.10 -1.76
N SER A 124 -13.85 -5.61 -2.18
CA SER A 124 -12.64 -6.42 -2.27
C SER A 124 -11.38 -5.56 -2.17
N GLY A 125 -10.28 -6.15 -1.75
CA GLY A 125 -8.96 -5.53 -1.69
C GLY A 125 -7.85 -6.58 -1.80
N THR A 126 -6.70 -6.20 -2.34
CA THR A 126 -5.52 -7.05 -2.46
C THR A 126 -4.36 -6.52 -1.62
N SER A 127 -3.38 -7.40 -1.41
CA SER A 127 -2.11 -7.05 -0.78
C SER A 127 -0.93 -7.43 -1.68
N ALA A 128 0.18 -6.70 -1.55
CA ALA A 128 1.43 -6.98 -2.25
C ALA A 128 2.63 -6.82 -1.30
N LEU A 129 3.71 -7.55 -1.56
CA LEU A 129 4.99 -7.38 -0.88
C LEU A 129 5.91 -6.51 -1.72
N ILE A 130 6.50 -5.48 -1.10
CA ILE A 130 7.45 -4.56 -1.73
C ILE A 130 8.58 -4.33 -0.73
N ASP A 131 9.81 -4.66 -1.10
CA ASP A 131 11.01 -4.49 -0.28
C ASP A 131 10.81 -4.92 1.18
N ASN A 132 10.19 -6.09 1.36
CA ASN A 132 9.96 -6.73 2.66
C ASN A 132 8.97 -5.98 3.58
N ALA A 133 8.10 -5.15 3.01
CA ALA A 133 6.89 -4.62 3.63
C ALA A 133 5.64 -5.07 2.85
N GLN A 134 4.55 -5.37 3.58
CA GLN A 134 3.26 -5.74 3.02
C GLN A 134 2.38 -4.49 2.90
N TYR A 135 1.90 -4.23 1.70
CA TYR A 135 0.96 -3.17 1.36
C TYR A 135 -0.41 -3.80 1.24
N THR A 136 -1.41 -3.24 1.90
CA THR A 136 -2.79 -3.76 1.86
C THR A 136 -3.75 -2.61 1.66
N LEU A 137 -4.60 -2.68 0.64
CA LEU A 137 -5.66 -1.69 0.48
C LEU A 137 -6.71 -1.89 1.57
N THR A 138 -6.99 -0.85 2.34
CA THR A 138 -7.88 -0.91 3.51
C THR A 138 -9.14 -0.06 3.35
N GLY A 139 -9.11 0.95 2.48
CA GLY A 139 -10.26 1.80 2.21
C GLY A 139 -10.26 2.38 0.79
N PHE A 140 -11.45 2.54 0.22
CA PHE A 140 -11.67 3.29 -1.00
C PHE A 140 -13.12 3.77 -1.03
N GLY A 141 -13.31 5.04 -1.37
CA GLY A 141 -14.58 5.65 -1.72
C GLY A 141 -14.42 6.46 -2.99
N TRP A 142 -15.44 6.40 -3.85
CA TRP A 142 -15.44 7.10 -5.13
C TRP A 142 -16.87 7.41 -5.52
N GLU A 143 -17.27 8.67 -5.30
CA GLU A 143 -18.65 9.08 -5.44
C GLU A 143 -18.74 10.36 -6.25
N ARG A 144 -19.68 10.37 -7.19
CA ARG A 144 -20.06 11.56 -7.91
C ARG A 144 -21.11 12.34 -7.15
N THR A 145 -20.90 13.64 -6.98
CA THR A 145 -21.80 14.49 -6.21
C THR A 145 -22.26 15.70 -7.02
N ALA A 146 -23.55 16.03 -6.91
CA ALA A 146 -24.14 17.19 -7.58
C ALA A 146 -23.51 18.51 -7.09
N ASN A 147 -23.23 19.43 -8.02
CA ASN A 147 -22.67 20.76 -7.74
C ASN A 147 -21.27 20.73 -7.08
N VAL A 148 -20.53 19.65 -7.26
CA VAL A 148 -19.11 19.58 -6.93
C VAL A 148 -18.33 19.82 -8.22
N ASN A 149 -17.57 20.91 -8.28
CA ASN A 149 -16.77 21.31 -9.42
C ASN A 149 -15.40 21.75 -8.91
N ASN A 150 -14.55 20.76 -8.63
CA ASN A 150 -13.27 20.95 -7.96
C ASN A 150 -12.11 20.82 -8.93
N VAL A 151 -12.28 20.05 -10.00
CA VAL A 151 -11.24 19.71 -10.96
C VAL A 151 -11.76 19.86 -12.38
N SER A 152 -10.85 19.94 -13.34
CA SER A 152 -11.15 20.05 -14.76
C SER A 152 -10.27 19.07 -15.54
N ALA A 153 -10.52 18.93 -16.83
CA ALA A 153 -9.68 18.11 -17.69
C ALA A 153 -8.20 18.50 -17.52
N ASN A 154 -7.40 17.53 -17.09
CA ASN A 154 -5.96 17.64 -16.88
C ASN A 154 -5.49 18.70 -15.86
N SER A 155 -6.37 19.30 -15.05
CA SER A 155 -5.94 20.25 -14.01
C SER A 155 -6.82 20.24 -12.75
N ALA A 156 -6.18 20.32 -11.58
CA ALA A 156 -6.84 20.35 -10.27
C ALA A 156 -7.38 21.75 -9.91
N VAL A 157 -8.16 22.32 -10.84
CA VAL A 157 -8.89 23.59 -10.67
C VAL A 157 -10.34 23.39 -11.12
N PRO A 158 -11.31 24.10 -10.53
CA PRO A 158 -12.71 24.04 -10.94
C PRO A 158 -12.89 24.28 -12.45
N GLY A 159 -13.60 23.37 -13.15
CA GLY A 159 -13.98 23.53 -14.55
C GLY A 159 -14.50 22.25 -15.21
N GLY A 160 -14.96 22.34 -16.46
CA GLY A 160 -15.40 21.16 -17.22
C GLY A 160 -16.81 20.68 -16.84
N SER A 161 -16.93 19.88 -15.77
CA SER A 161 -18.21 19.34 -15.29
C SER A 161 -18.76 20.14 -14.09
N THR A 162 -20.07 20.13 -13.89
CA THR A 162 -20.69 20.71 -12.68
C THR A 162 -20.84 19.68 -11.55
N SER A 163 -20.42 18.44 -11.79
CA SER A 163 -20.49 17.32 -10.83
C SER A 163 -19.30 16.40 -11.06
N ASP A 164 -18.33 16.46 -10.18
CA ASP A 164 -17.08 15.69 -10.18
C ASP A 164 -17.15 14.49 -9.24
N TYR A 165 -16.17 13.58 -9.40
CA TYR A 165 -15.94 12.50 -8.46
C TYR A 165 -15.02 12.97 -7.34
N ALA A 166 -15.36 12.53 -6.13
CA ALA A 166 -14.54 12.74 -4.96
C ALA A 166 -14.59 11.52 -4.04
N GLY A 167 -13.52 11.34 -3.28
CA GLY A 167 -13.47 10.33 -2.24
C GLY A 167 -12.13 10.31 -1.54
N GLN A 168 -11.89 9.19 -0.87
CA GLN A 168 -10.67 8.91 -0.13
C GLN A 168 -10.28 7.46 -0.37
N PHE A 169 -8.99 7.17 -0.32
CA PHE A 169 -8.51 5.80 -0.20
C PHE A 169 -7.42 5.72 0.84
N SER A 170 -7.25 4.52 1.38
CA SER A 170 -6.21 4.23 2.34
C SER A 170 -5.62 2.84 2.10
N PHE A 171 -4.33 2.75 2.39
CA PHE A 171 -3.63 1.48 2.43
C PHE A 171 -2.71 1.43 3.65
N ASP A 172 -2.50 0.23 4.19
CA ASP A 172 -1.61 -0.01 5.31
C ASP A 172 -0.30 -0.63 4.81
N VAL A 173 0.82 -0.19 5.37
CA VAL A 173 2.16 -0.72 5.10
C VAL A 173 2.73 -1.35 6.36
N ALA A 174 2.76 -2.68 6.41
CA ALA A 174 3.27 -3.43 7.54
C ALA A 174 4.65 -4.02 7.23
N ALA A 175 5.65 -3.71 8.05
CA ALA A 175 6.98 -4.32 7.91
C ALA A 175 6.88 -5.85 8.13
N VAL A 176 7.41 -6.63 7.20
CA VAL A 176 7.51 -8.09 7.35
C VAL A 176 8.87 -8.40 7.96
N PRO A 177 8.97 -9.14 9.08
CA PRO A 177 10.26 -9.47 9.64
C PRO A 177 11.10 -10.29 8.65
N GLU A 178 12.32 -9.82 8.33
CA GLU A 178 13.21 -10.49 7.38
C GLU A 178 13.45 -11.96 7.77
N PRO A 179 13.53 -12.91 6.81
CA PRO A 179 13.84 -14.33 7.10
C PRO A 179 15.12 -14.54 7.91
N ALA A 180 16.10 -13.64 7.77
CA ALA A 180 17.31 -13.64 8.59
C ALA A 180 17.00 -13.40 10.08
N THR A 181 16.01 -12.55 10.40
CA THR A 181 15.54 -12.34 11.77
C THR A 181 14.95 -13.61 12.36
N TRP A 182 14.14 -14.33 11.59
CA TRP A 182 13.61 -15.64 12.00
C TRP A 182 14.74 -16.65 12.24
N ALA A 183 15.71 -16.69 11.33
CA ALA A 183 16.88 -17.57 11.47
C ALA A 183 17.72 -17.21 12.70
N MET A 184 17.91 -15.93 13.01
CA MET A 184 18.62 -15.47 14.20
C MET A 184 17.87 -15.82 15.49
N MET A 185 16.55 -15.66 15.51
CA MET A 185 15.71 -16.08 16.64
C MET A 185 15.82 -17.59 16.87
N ILE A 186 15.64 -18.38 15.82
CA ILE A 186 15.75 -19.85 15.88
C ILE A 186 17.16 -20.26 16.33
N THR A 187 18.21 -19.62 15.80
CA THR A 187 19.59 -19.90 16.18
C THR A 187 19.84 -19.57 17.65
N GLY A 188 19.37 -18.42 18.13
CA GLY A 188 19.48 -18.02 19.53
C GLY A 188 18.75 -18.98 20.48
N PHE A 189 17.48 -19.28 20.19
CA PHE A 189 16.71 -20.25 20.97
C PHE A 189 17.29 -21.66 20.89
N GLY A 190 17.74 -22.09 19.73
CA GLY A 190 18.41 -23.36 19.51
C GLY A 190 19.70 -23.49 20.33
N PHE A 191 20.48 -22.41 20.43
CA PHE A 191 21.69 -22.38 21.25
C PHE A 191 21.38 -22.50 22.74
N VAL A 192 20.41 -21.72 23.24
CA VAL A 192 19.99 -21.77 24.65
C VAL A 192 19.45 -23.15 25.00
N GLY A 193 18.49 -23.67 24.22
CA GLY A 193 17.91 -24.99 24.42
C GLY A 193 18.94 -26.12 24.32
N GLY A 194 19.86 -26.04 23.36
CA GLY A 194 20.98 -26.97 23.22
C GLY A 194 21.91 -26.97 24.44
N SER A 195 22.19 -25.79 25.01
CA SER A 195 23.03 -25.67 26.20
C SER A 195 22.38 -26.29 27.45
N MET A 196 21.06 -26.10 27.63
CA MET A 196 20.28 -26.70 28.72
C MET A 196 20.20 -28.22 28.59
N ARG A 197 19.96 -28.73 27.38
CA ARG A 197 19.89 -30.18 27.13
C ARG A 197 21.23 -30.87 27.38
N ARG A 198 22.35 -30.22 27.06
CA ARG A 198 23.69 -30.72 27.38
C ARG A 198 23.98 -30.74 28.88
N ARG A 199 23.34 -29.87 29.67
CA ARG A 199 23.51 -29.76 31.13
C ARG A 199 22.62 -30.71 31.95
N ALA A 200 21.68 -31.44 31.33
CA ALA A 200 20.95 -32.51 32.00
C ALA A 200 21.90 -33.69 32.31
N VAL A 201 22.70 -33.53 33.36
CA VAL A 201 23.61 -34.54 33.91
C VAL A 201 22.76 -35.60 34.61
N LYS A 202 23.06 -36.88 34.37
CA LYS A 202 22.41 -38.02 35.04
C LYS A 202 22.55 -37.88 36.56
N THR A 203 21.44 -37.66 37.26
CA THR A 203 21.37 -37.81 38.71
C THR A 203 21.40 -39.31 39.02
N THR A 204 22.57 -39.85 39.37
CA THR A 204 22.68 -41.22 39.88
C THR A 204 22.12 -41.26 41.29
N VAL A 205 20.95 -41.91 41.45
CA VAL A 205 20.37 -42.14 42.78
C VAL A 205 20.95 -43.46 43.32
N SER A 206 21.65 -43.39 44.45
CA SER A 206 22.09 -44.57 45.20
C SER A 206 21.07 -44.86 46.30
N TYR A 207 20.46 -46.04 46.27
CA TYR A 207 19.60 -46.51 47.36
C TYR A 207 20.47 -47.17 48.43
N ALA A 208 20.25 -46.81 49.69
CA ALA A 208 20.88 -47.47 50.83
C ALA A 208 20.04 -48.68 51.25
N VAL A 209 20.71 -49.79 51.56
CA VAL A 209 20.15 -51.02 52.15
C VAL A 209 20.46 -51.04 53.64
#